data_AF-A0A0B7N868-F1
#
_entry.id   AF-A0A0B7N868-F1
#
_cell.length_a   1.000
_cell.length_b   1.000
_cell.length_c   1.000
_cell.angle_alpha   90.00
_cell.angle_beta   90.00
_cell.angle_gamma   90.00
#
_symmetry.space_group_name_H-M   'P 1'
#
loop_
_entity.id
_entity.type
_entity.pdbx_description
1 polymer ?
#
loop_
_entity_poly.entity_id
_entity_poly.type
_entity_poly.pdbx_seq_one_letter_code
_entity_poly.pdbx_strand_id
1 'polypeptide(L)'
;MTTLLTRKGDLSEMKNYRPLSLANCDHKNFTRILNLRMMGVLTKLINCNQIDFVPGKYVVENDLRCQLIMDDAQRQYDIAE
;
A
#
# COMPACT_ATOMS: atom_id res chain seq x y z
N MET A 1 9.08 -1.86 -22.85
CA MET A 1 10.30 -2.63 -22.50
C MET A 1 10.09 -3.23 -21.13
N THR A 2 10.37 -4.52 -20.94
CA THR A 2 10.21 -5.21 -19.65
C THR A 2 11.57 -5.72 -19.21
N THR A 3 11.94 -5.47 -17.95
CA THR A 3 13.16 -5.98 -17.34
C THR A 3 12.82 -6.88 -16.15
N LEU A 4 13.71 -7.79 -15.78
CA LEU A 4 13.55 -8.61 -14.58
C LEU A 4 14.33 -8.01 -13.41
N LEU A 5 13.66 -7.88 -12.27
CA LEU A 5 14.28 -7.52 -10.99
C LEU A 5 14.41 -8.77 -10.14
N THR A 6 15.56 -8.95 -9.49
CA THR A 6 15.80 -10.03 -8.54
C THR A 6 15.19 -9.69 -7.18
N ARG A 7 14.54 -10.66 -6.55
CA ARG A 7 14.19 -10.65 -5.12
C ARG A 7 15.27 -11.39 -4.34
N LYS A 8 15.23 -11.24 -3.01
CA LYS A 8 15.97 -12.13 -2.10
C LYS A 8 15.48 -13.58 -2.29
N GLY A 9 16.40 -14.54 -2.30
CA GLY A 9 16.13 -15.96 -2.52
C GLY A 9 17.15 -16.60 -3.46
N ASP A 10 16.94 -17.87 -3.81
CA ASP A 10 17.75 -18.58 -4.80
C ASP A 10 17.47 -18.03 -6.21
N LEU A 11 18.53 -17.57 -6.90
CA LEU A 11 18.44 -16.99 -8.24
C LEU A 11 18.16 -18.04 -9.32
N SER A 12 18.23 -19.32 -8.98
CA SER A 12 17.87 -20.44 -9.86
C SER A 12 16.34 -20.61 -9.96
N GLU A 13 15.58 -20.08 -9.00
CA GLU A 13 14.13 -20.20 -8.97
C GLU A 13 13.44 -19.00 -9.64
N MET A 14 12.67 -19.25 -10.69
CA MET A 14 11.98 -18.20 -11.46
C MET A 14 11.04 -17.31 -10.62
N LYS A 15 10.42 -17.87 -9.56
CA LYS A 15 9.53 -17.13 -8.63
C LYS A 15 10.23 -15.96 -7.91
N ASN A 16 11.57 -15.99 -7.85
CA ASN A 16 12.37 -14.95 -7.21
C ASN A 16 12.66 -13.77 -8.15
N TYR A 17 12.13 -13.76 -9.38
CA TYR A 17 12.19 -12.61 -10.27
C TYR A 17 10.84 -11.87 -10.30
N ARG A 18 10.88 -10.54 -10.35
CA ARG A 18 9.72 -9.69 -10.65
C ARG A 18 9.89 -9.06 -12.03
N PRO A 19 8.99 -9.30 -12.99
CA PRO A 19 8.97 -8.49 -14.20
C PRO A 19 8.57 -7.05 -13.84
N LEU A 20 9.32 -6.09 -14.38
CA LEU A 20 9.05 -4.67 -14.28
C LEU A 20 8.87 -4.09 -15.68
N SER A 21 7.67 -3.58 -15.94
CA SER A 21 7.36 -2.83 -17.16
C SER A 21 7.90 -1.41 -17.04
N LEU A 22 8.81 -1.03 -17.95
CA LEU A 22 9.35 0.31 -18.05
C LEU A 22 8.47 1.14 -18.99
N ALA A 23 7.66 2.03 -18.41
CA ALA A 23 6.90 3.03 -19.15
C ALA A 23 7.81 4.18 -19.61
N ASN A 24 7.49 4.75 -20.78
CA ASN A 24 8.15 5.92 -21.33
C ASN A 24 7.99 7.16 -20.43
N CYS A 25 8.89 8.14 -20.58
CA CYS A 25 8.96 9.32 -19.71
C CYS A 25 7.71 10.22 -19.82
N ASP A 26 7.19 10.39 -21.03
CA ASP A 26 5.93 11.07 -21.32
C ASP A 26 4.77 10.49 -20.50
N HIS A 27 4.60 9.16 -20.52
CA HIS A 27 3.56 8.48 -19.76
C HIS A 27 3.70 8.71 -18.25
N LYS A 28 4.93 8.71 -17.74
CA LYS A 28 5.22 9.00 -16.32
C LYS A 28 4.86 10.45 -15.94
N ASN A 29 5.08 11.41 -16.83
CA ASN A 29 4.68 12.79 -16.59
C ASN A 29 3.16 12.96 -16.56
N PHE A 30 2.45 12.36 -17.52
CA PHE A 30 0.98 12.41 -17.55
C PHE A 30 0.36 11.76 -16.31
N THR A 31 0.81 10.57 -15.94
CA THR A 31 0.33 9.87 -14.75
C THR A 31 0.63 10.62 -13.47
N ARG A 32 1.78 11.32 -13.36
CA ARG A 32 2.09 12.20 -12.23
C ARG A 32 1.12 13.38 -12.13
N ILE A 33 0.85 14.07 -13.24
CA ILE A 33 -0.11 15.19 -13.27
C ILE A 33 -1.50 14.70 -12.84
N LEU A 34 -1.94 13.56 -13.37
CA LEU A 34 -3.22 12.96 -13.01
C LEU A 34 -3.28 12.61 -11.53
N ASN A 35 -2.23 11.98 -10.99
CA ASN A 35 -2.14 11.63 -9.57
C ASN A 35 -2.29 12.88 -8.70
N LEU A 36 -1.55 13.96 -8.97
CA LEU A 36 -1.65 15.21 -8.20
C LEU A 36 -3.06 15.80 -8.20
N ARG A 37 -3.78 15.74 -9.32
CA ARG A 37 -5.17 16.20 -9.40
C ARG A 37 -6.11 15.28 -8.62
N MET A 38 -5.96 13.96 -8.77
CA MET A 38 -6.73 12.97 -8.02
C MET A 38 -6.53 13.11 -6.51
N MET A 39 -5.32 13.46 -6.07
CA MET A 39 -5.04 13.64 -4.65
C MET A 39 -5.90 14.72 -3.98
N GLY A 40 -6.30 15.76 -4.72
CA GLY A 40 -7.17 16.82 -4.20
C GLY A 40 -8.61 16.37 -3.90
N VAL A 41 -9.05 15.24 -4.47
CA VAL A 41 -10.40 14.68 -4.25
C VAL A 41 -10.39 13.31 -3.60
N LEU A 42 -9.22 12.69 -3.44
CA LEU A 42 -9.07 11.30 -3.01
C LEU A 42 -9.79 11.03 -1.68
N THR A 43 -9.69 11.93 -0.70
CA THR A 43 -10.30 11.79 0.64
C THR A 43 -11.82 11.67 0.60
N LYS A 44 -12.48 12.12 -0.47
CA LYS A 44 -13.93 11.98 -0.68
C LYS A 44 -14.31 10.69 -1.41
N LEU A 45 -13.34 10.03 -2.06
CA LEU A 45 -13.56 8.88 -2.93
C LEU A 45 -13.19 7.55 -2.26
N ILE A 46 -12.19 7.55 -1.37
CA ILE A 46 -11.71 6.33 -0.71
C ILE A 46 -12.14 6.28 0.75
N ASN A 47 -12.17 5.07 1.30
CA ASN A 47 -12.47 4.84 2.72
C ASN A 47 -11.43 5.52 3.63
N CYS A 48 -11.88 6.04 4.78
CA CYS A 48 -10.99 6.66 5.77
C CYS A 48 -9.90 5.72 6.31
N ASN A 49 -10.14 4.41 6.29
CA ASN A 49 -9.21 3.36 6.69
C ASN A 49 -8.22 2.95 5.59
N GLN A 50 -8.38 3.43 4.36
CA GLN A 50 -7.36 3.21 3.34
C GLN A 50 -6.16 4.12 3.63
N ILE A 51 -5.04 3.51 4.00
CA ILE A 51 -3.81 4.19 4.45
C ILE A 51 -2.75 4.20 3.35
N ASP A 52 -2.69 3.13 2.55
CA ASP A 52 -1.62 2.97 1.57
C ASP A 52 -1.74 3.96 0.40
N PHE A 53 -0.59 4.50 -0.01
CA PHE A 53 -0.46 5.51 -1.07
C PHE A 53 -1.25 6.83 -0.84
N VAL A 54 -1.66 7.13 0.39
CA VAL A 54 -2.34 8.39 0.73
C VAL A 54 -1.35 9.34 1.44
N PRO A 55 -1.14 10.58 0.97
CA PRO A 55 -0.30 11.57 1.62
C PRO A 55 -0.75 11.83 3.05
N GLY A 56 0.22 11.91 3.96
CA GLY A 56 -0.02 12.17 5.37
C GLY A 56 -0.56 10.96 6.15
N LYS A 57 -0.68 9.78 5.53
CA LYS A 57 -0.98 8.52 6.23
C LYS A 57 0.23 7.61 6.23
N TYR A 58 0.45 6.90 7.34
CA TYR A 58 1.60 6.01 7.52
C TYR A 58 1.16 4.58 7.77
N VAL A 59 1.86 3.60 7.20
CA VAL A 59 1.55 2.17 7.36
C VAL A 59 1.51 1.74 8.83
N VAL A 60 2.36 2.33 9.66
CA VAL A 60 2.44 2.07 11.11
C VAL A 60 1.13 2.41 11.82
N GLU A 61 0.35 3.38 11.33
CA GLU A 61 -0.97 3.68 11.89
C GLU A 61 -1.92 2.49 11.73
N ASN A 62 -1.80 1.72 10.64
CA ASN A 62 -2.62 0.55 10.42
C ASN A 62 -2.26 -0.56 11.41
N ASP A 63 -0.95 -0.78 11.62
CA ASP A 63 -0.46 -1.79 12.56
C ASP A 63 -0.94 -1.47 13.98
N LEU A 64 -0.84 -0.20 14.40
CA LEU A 64 -1.33 0.24 15.70
C LEU A 64 -2.86 0.11 15.81
N ARG A 65 -3.61 0.47 14.77
CA ARG A 65 -5.08 0.28 14.76
C ARG A 65 -5.45 -1.19 14.94
N CYS A 66 -4.76 -2.10 14.26
CA CYS A 66 -4.99 -3.54 14.41
C CYS A 66 -4.74 -3.99 15.85
N GLN A 67 -3.63 -3.57 16.47
CA GLN A 67 -3.33 -3.90 17.87
C GLN A 67 -4.43 -3.39 18.81
N LEU A 68 -4.84 -2.13 18.66
CA LEU A 68 -5.90 -1.54 19.48
C LEU A 68 -7.24 -2.27 19.35
N ILE A 69 -7.61 -2.67 18.13
CA ILE A 69 -8.83 -3.45 17.87
C ILE A 69 -8.76 -4.82 18.53
N MET A 70 -7.60 -5.49 18.44
CA MET A 70 -7.39 -6.80 19.07
C MET A 70 -7.46 -6.70 20.60
N ASP A 71 -6.81 -5.70 21.19
CA ASP A 71 -6.84 -5.47 22.64
C ASP A 71 -8.25 -5.12 23.14
N ASP A 72 -9.02 -4.37 22.36
CA ASP A 72 -10.40 -4.03 22.70
C ASP A 72 -11.31 -5.26 22.64
N ALA A 73 -11.18 -6.07 21.59
CA ALA A 73 -11.92 -7.32 21.46
C ALA A 73 -11.63 -8.28 22.62
N GLN A 74 -10.36 -8.40 23.04
CA GLN A 74 -10.00 -9.23 24.19
C GLN A 74 -10.62 -8.71 25.49
N ARG A 75 -10.53 -7.40 25.74
CA ARG A 75 -11.16 -6.79 26.94
C ARG A 75 -12.67 -7.02 26.99
N GLN A 76 -13.36 -6.91 25.85
CA GLN A 76 -14.80 -7.16 25.79
C GLN A 76 -15.13 -8.63 26.05
N TYR A 77 -14.31 -9.55 25.55
CA TYR A 77 -14.45 -10.98 25.83
C TYR A 77 -14.30 -11.26 27.33
N ASP A 78 -13.25 -10.74 27.96
CA ASP A 78 -12.96 -10.95 29.38
C ASP A 78 -14.05 -10.37 30.32
N ILE A 79 -14.78 -9.33 29.88
CA ILE A 79 -15.89 -8.74 30.64
C ILE A 79 -17.19 -9.55 30.48
N ALA A 80 -17.33 -10.28 29.37
CA ALA A 80 -18.52 -11.08 29.07
C ALA A 80 -18.49 -12.48 29.72
N GLU A 81 -17.33 -12.90 30.22
CA GLU A 81 -17.11 -14.12 31.02
C GLU A 81 -17.24 -13.82 32.53
#